data_AF-A0AAJ2U5W4-F1
#
_entry.id   AF-A0AAJ2U5W4-F1
#
_cell.length_a   1.000
_cell.length_b   1.000
_cell.length_c   1.000
_cell.angle_alpha   90.00
_cell.angle_beta   90.00
_cell.angle_gamma   90.00
#
_symmetry.space_group_name_H-M   'P 1'
#
loop_
_entity.id
_entity.type
_entity.pdbx_description
1 polymer ?
#
loop_
_entity_poly.entity_id
_entity_poly.type
_entity_poly.pdbx_seq_one_letter_code
_entity_poly.pdbx_strand_id
1 'polypeptide(L)'
;IGSFPAPNARPIEVLDQWMGQLNEELKEAREKDPDRKIAPWAMNMVVHRSYSRLQEELALIQKHKPQLVITSLGSPKHVVNIVHEYGGLVFSDVSDVKFARKAA
;
A
#
# COMPACT_ATOMS: atom_id res chain seq x y z
N ILE A 1 -1.07 12.10 6.88
CA ILE A 1 -0.89 10.72 6.36
C ILE A 1 0.49 10.67 5.73
N GLY A 2 1.35 9.76 6.15
CA GLY A 2 2.68 9.57 5.56
C GLY A 2 2.65 8.43 4.53
N SER A 3 3.50 8.51 3.50
CA SER A 3 3.66 7.44 2.50
C SER A 3 5.13 7.13 2.24
N PHE A 4 5.45 5.88 1.93
CA PHE A 4 6.79 5.50 1.46
C PHE A 4 6.75 4.79 0.11
N PRO A 5 7.77 4.96 -0.74
CA PRO A 5 7.91 4.23 -2.00
C PRO A 5 8.39 2.79 -1.77
N ALA A 6 7.54 1.80 -2.05
CA ALA A 6 7.88 0.38 -1.94
C ALA A 6 9.13 -0.04 -2.75
N PRO A 7 9.40 0.53 -3.95
CA PRO A 7 10.61 0.22 -4.69
C PRO A 7 11.93 0.61 -4.02
N ASN A 8 11.90 1.49 -2.99
CA ASN A 8 13.11 1.95 -2.30
C ASN A 8 13.50 1.04 -1.12
N ALA A 9 12.54 0.31 -0.54
CA ALA A 9 12.81 -0.67 0.50
C ALA A 9 13.36 -1.96 -0.14
N ARG A 10 14.69 -2.06 -0.22
CA ARG A 10 15.41 -3.19 -0.81
C ARG A 10 16.38 -3.80 0.21
N PRO A 11 16.51 -5.13 0.27
CA PRO A 11 15.73 -6.14 -0.46
C PRO A 11 14.27 -6.24 0.03
N ILE A 12 13.47 -7.18 -0.49
CA ILE A 12 12.03 -7.29 -0.19
C ILE A 12 11.74 -7.48 1.30
N GLU A 13 12.66 -8.11 2.02
CA GLU A 13 12.60 -8.32 3.46
C GLU A 13 12.63 -7.00 4.24
N VAL A 14 13.30 -5.97 3.71
CA VAL A 14 13.28 -4.62 4.32
C VAL A 14 11.90 -4.00 4.21
N LEU A 15 11.21 -4.21 3.08
CA LEU A 15 9.84 -3.76 2.92
C LEU A 15 8.90 -4.48 3.89
N ASP A 16 9.07 -5.80 4.05
CA ASP A 16 8.32 -6.61 5.00
C ASP A 16 8.51 -6.11 6.45
N GLN A 17 9.76 -5.84 6.83
CA GLN A 17 10.12 -5.30 8.14
C GLN A 17 9.50 -3.93 8.39
N TRP A 18 9.60 -2.99 7.42
CA TRP A 18 9.04 -1.66 7.56
C TRP A 18 7.52 -1.69 7.75
N MET A 19 6.80 -2.51 6.98
CA MET A 19 5.35 -2.65 7.10
C MET A 19 4.95 -3.25 8.45
N GLY A 20 5.70 -4.25 8.92
CA GLY A 20 5.49 -4.85 10.24
C GLY A 20 5.70 -3.84 11.38
N GLN A 21 6.83 -3.13 11.35
CA GLN A 21 7.18 -2.12 12.35
C GLN A 21 6.14 -1.01 12.41
N LEU A 22 5.70 -0.48 11.25
CA LEU A 22 4.66 0.55 11.22
C LEU A 22 3.33 0.06 11.82
N ASN A 23 2.94 -1.19 11.55
CA ASN A 23 1.72 -1.76 12.10
C ASN A 23 1.81 -1.92 13.63
N GLU A 24 2.95 -2.38 14.14
CA GLU A 24 3.20 -2.54 15.57
C GLU A 24 3.22 -1.20 16.29
N GLU A 25 3.99 -0.22 15.79
CA GLU A 25 4.08 1.11 16.38
C GLU A 25 2.72 1.83 16.40
N LEU A 26 1.94 1.72 15.33
CA LEU A 26 0.60 2.31 15.28
C LEU A 26 -0.37 1.60 16.24
N LYS A 27 -0.26 0.28 16.39
CA LYS A 27 -1.06 -0.48 17.35
C LYS A 27 -0.73 -0.03 18.77
N GLU A 28 0.53 -0.02 19.15
CA GLU A 28 0.96 0.43 20.48
C GLU A 28 0.54 1.87 20.77
N ALA A 29 0.67 2.77 19.79
CA ALA A 29 0.29 4.16 19.97
C ALA A 29 -1.22 4.33 20.21
N ARG A 30 -2.06 3.50 19.56
CA ARG A 30 -3.51 3.47 19.79
C ARG A 30 -3.88 2.86 21.14
N GLU A 31 -3.14 1.87 21.61
CA GLU A 31 -3.36 1.27 22.94
C GLU A 31 -2.96 2.22 24.07
N LYS A 32 -1.89 3.00 23.88
CA LYS A 32 -1.39 3.98 24.86
C LYS A 32 -2.32 5.20 25.00
N ASP A 33 -2.99 5.60 23.92
CA ASP A 33 -3.92 6.72 23.92
C ASP A 33 -5.08 6.46 22.94
N PRO A 34 -6.16 5.77 23.41
CA PRO A 34 -7.28 5.40 22.55
C PRO A 34 -8.07 6.57 21.96
N ASP A 35 -8.03 7.73 22.61
CA ASP A 35 -8.75 8.94 22.17
C ASP A 35 -7.95 9.71 21.10
N ARG A 36 -6.65 9.41 20.96
CA ARG A 36 -5.80 10.04 19.96
C ARG A 36 -6.16 9.57 18.56
N LYS A 37 -6.50 10.54 17.71
CA LYS A 37 -6.68 10.31 16.28
C LYS A 37 -5.32 10.07 15.61
N ILE A 38 -5.03 8.81 15.30
CA ILE A 38 -3.81 8.40 14.62
C ILE A 38 -4.14 7.99 13.17
N ALA A 39 -3.63 8.77 12.22
CA ALA A 39 -3.80 8.50 10.80
C ALA A 39 -3.09 7.20 10.38
N PRO A 40 -3.62 6.44 9.40
CA PRO A 40 -2.91 5.30 8.82
C PRO A 40 -1.70 5.75 8.00
N TRP A 41 -0.81 4.81 7.72
CA TRP A 41 0.26 4.95 6.72
C TRP A 41 -0.24 4.50 5.34
N ALA A 42 0.43 4.99 4.29
CA ALA A 42 0.21 4.60 2.91
C ALA A 42 1.49 4.04 2.27
N MET A 43 1.36 3.22 1.24
CA MET A 43 2.51 2.79 0.42
C MET A 43 2.31 3.17 -1.05
N ASN A 44 3.39 3.57 -1.73
CA ASN A 44 3.39 3.84 -3.17
C ASN A 44 3.98 2.63 -3.91
N MET A 45 3.17 2.00 -4.75
CA MET A 45 3.52 0.83 -5.56
C MET A 45 3.65 1.16 -7.05
N VAL A 46 4.62 0.52 -7.69
CA VAL A 46 4.71 0.44 -9.15
C VAL A 46 3.96 -0.79 -9.63
N VAL A 47 2.90 -0.61 -10.42
CA VAL A 47 2.05 -1.72 -10.90
C VAL A 47 2.27 -2.09 -12.37
N HIS A 48 3.37 -1.61 -12.95
CA HIS A 48 3.73 -1.99 -14.32
C HIS A 48 4.05 -3.49 -14.40
N ARG A 49 3.56 -4.17 -15.43
CA ARG A 49 3.76 -5.62 -15.62
C ARG A 49 5.23 -6.06 -15.70
N SER A 50 6.15 -5.17 -16.07
CA SER A 50 7.58 -5.46 -16.14
C SER A 50 8.32 -5.23 -14.82
N TYR A 51 7.63 -4.76 -13.78
CA TYR A 51 8.24 -4.56 -12.48
C TYR A 51 8.47 -5.91 -11.79
N SER A 52 9.74 -6.25 -11.60
CA SER A 52 10.15 -7.60 -11.16
C SER A 52 9.59 -7.99 -9.80
N ARG A 53 9.42 -7.04 -8.89
CA ARG A 53 8.97 -7.28 -7.51
C ARG A 53 7.45 -7.21 -7.33
N LEU A 54 6.69 -6.96 -8.40
CA LEU A 54 5.24 -6.74 -8.28
C LEU A 54 4.53 -7.87 -7.53
N GLN A 55 4.84 -9.13 -7.83
CA GLN A 55 4.21 -10.28 -7.18
C GLN A 55 4.58 -10.38 -5.70
N GLU A 56 5.83 -10.10 -5.36
CA GLU A 56 6.31 -10.10 -3.98
C GLU A 56 5.65 -8.98 -3.16
N GLU A 57 5.54 -7.76 -3.72
CA GLU A 57 4.88 -6.65 -3.05
C GLU A 57 3.37 -6.89 -2.90
N LEU A 58 2.70 -7.54 -3.87
CA LEU A 58 1.29 -7.95 -3.73
C LEU A 58 1.10 -8.97 -2.59
N ALA A 59 2.05 -9.88 -2.37
CA ALA A 59 2.02 -10.80 -1.24
C ALA A 59 2.17 -10.06 0.10
N LEU A 60 3.05 -9.05 0.16
CA LEU A 60 3.21 -8.23 1.36
C LEU A 60 1.97 -7.38 1.66
N ILE A 61 1.25 -6.89 0.65
CA ILE A 61 -0.04 -6.21 0.87
C ILE A 61 -1.07 -7.15 1.48
N GLN A 62 -1.19 -8.39 0.99
CA GLN A 62 -2.10 -9.38 1.58
C GLN A 62 -1.73 -9.69 3.04
N LYS A 63 -0.43 -9.78 3.33
CA LYS A 63 0.11 -10.04 4.68
C LYS A 63 -0.18 -8.89 5.66
N HIS A 64 0.18 -7.66 5.28
CA HIS A 64 0.22 -6.51 6.20
C HIS A 64 -1.00 -5.61 6.14
N LYS A 65 -1.82 -5.75 5.09
CA LYS A 65 -3.10 -5.05 4.93
C LYS A 65 -3.00 -3.53 5.12
N PRO A 66 -2.12 -2.84 4.34
CA PRO A 66 -2.06 -1.38 4.36
C PRO A 66 -3.42 -0.76 4.14
N GLN A 67 -3.85 0.17 5.01
CA GLN A 67 -5.17 0.80 4.82
C GLN A 67 -5.23 1.67 3.56
N LEU A 68 -4.08 2.18 3.10
CA LEU A 68 -3.98 3.05 1.94
C LEU A 68 -2.87 2.55 1.00
N VAL A 69 -3.20 2.35 -0.27
CA VAL A 69 -2.22 2.00 -1.31
C VAL A 69 -2.35 2.96 -2.49
N ILE A 70 -1.25 3.61 -2.84
CA ILE A 70 -1.16 4.46 -4.02
C ILE A 70 -0.46 3.67 -5.12
N THR A 71 -1.03 3.65 -6.31
CA THR A 71 -0.53 2.86 -7.45
C THR A 71 -0.08 3.78 -8.58
N SER A 72 0.99 3.42 -9.28
CA SER A 72 1.51 4.15 -10.44
C SER A 72 1.99 3.24 -11.56
N LEU A 73 2.15 3.80 -12.76
CA LEU A 73 2.73 3.14 -13.94
C LEU A 73 2.00 1.88 -14.43
N GLY A 74 0.67 1.81 -14.30
CA GLY A 74 -0.09 0.71 -14.87
C GLY A 74 -1.50 0.58 -14.33
N SER A 75 -2.14 -0.54 -14.66
CA SER A 75 -3.49 -0.85 -14.19
C SER A 75 -3.47 -1.27 -12.71
N PRO A 76 -4.25 -0.60 -11.83
CA PRO A 76 -4.27 -0.92 -10.41
C PRO A 76 -5.11 -2.16 -10.05
N LYS A 77 -5.74 -2.81 -11.04
CA LYS A 77 -6.74 -3.88 -10.86
C LYS A 77 -6.37 -4.94 -9.81
N HIS A 78 -5.15 -5.48 -9.86
CA HIS A 78 -4.73 -6.51 -8.90
C HIS A 78 -4.62 -5.97 -7.47
N VAL A 79 -4.11 -4.74 -7.32
CA VAL A 79 -4.01 -4.05 -6.04
C VAL A 79 -5.41 -3.74 -5.51
N VAL A 80 -6.30 -3.20 -6.35
CA VAL A 80 -7.71 -2.91 -5.98
C VAL A 80 -8.41 -4.14 -5.43
N ASN A 81 -8.33 -5.27 -6.15
CA ASN A 81 -8.98 -6.51 -5.73
C ASN A 81 -8.52 -6.93 -4.31
N ILE A 82 -7.21 -6.98 -4.09
CA ILE A 82 -6.62 -7.39 -2.80
C ILE A 82 -6.96 -6.38 -1.70
N VAL A 83 -6.80 -5.08 -1.97
CA VAL A 83 -6.95 -4.03 -0.96
C VAL A 83 -8.40 -3.91 -0.48
N HIS A 84 -9.36 -4.07 -1.39
CA HIS A 84 -10.78 -4.04 -1.05
C HIS A 84 -11.22 -5.27 -0.24
N GLU A 85 -10.57 -6.43 -0.37
CA GLU A 85 -10.90 -7.64 0.42
C GLU A 85 -10.77 -7.42 1.93
N TYR A 86 -9.90 -6.50 2.37
CA TYR A 86 -9.76 -6.12 3.78
C TYR A 86 -10.25 -4.71 4.10
N GLY A 87 -10.98 -4.06 3.18
CA GLY A 87 -11.57 -2.74 3.38
C GLY A 87 -10.60 -1.56 3.30
N GLY A 88 -9.41 -1.75 2.71
CA GLY A 88 -8.49 -0.65 2.42
C GLY A 88 -8.93 0.20 1.23
N LEU A 89 -8.22 1.30 1.00
CA LEU A 89 -8.47 2.23 -0.09
C LEU A 89 -7.29 2.26 -1.07
N VAL A 90 -7.60 2.28 -2.36
CA VAL A 90 -6.60 2.43 -3.43
C VAL A 90 -6.76 3.78 -4.10
N PHE A 91 -5.65 4.49 -4.21
CA PHE A 91 -5.53 5.69 -5.03
C PHE A 91 -4.67 5.38 -6.24
N SER A 92 -5.09 5.78 -7.43
CA SER A 92 -4.32 5.55 -8.65
C SER A 92 -3.81 6.87 -9.20
N ASP A 93 -2.49 6.98 -9.35
CA ASP A 93 -1.85 8.07 -10.07
C ASP A 93 -1.96 7.76 -11.57
N VAL A 94 -3.09 8.16 -12.14
CA VAL A 94 -3.44 7.94 -13.54
C VAL A 94 -3.08 9.16 -14.37
N SER A 95 -2.05 9.03 -15.20
CA SER A 95 -1.64 10.06 -16.15
C SER A 95 -2.41 10.00 -17.49
N ASP A 96 -3.20 8.95 -17.74
CA ASP A 96 -3.91 8.71 -19.01
C ASP A 96 -5.43 8.51 -18.77
N VAL A 97 -6.23 9.28 -19.53
CA VAL A 97 -7.69 9.41 -19.45
C VAL A 97 -8.42 8.05 -19.53
N LYS A 98 -7.84 7.05 -20.21
CA LYS A 98 -8.43 5.71 -20.31
C LYS A 98 -8.44 4.94 -18.97
N PHE A 99 -7.49 5.22 -18.07
CA PHE A 99 -7.41 4.57 -16.77
C PHE A 99 -8.25 5.27 -15.69
N ALA A 100 -8.48 6.58 -15.83
CA ALA A 100 -9.33 7.34 -14.91
C ALA A 100 -10.76 6.77 -14.79
N ARG A 101 -11.34 6.26 -15.90
CA ARG A 101 -12.68 5.63 -15.90
C ARG A 101 -12.75 4.26 -15.21
N LYS A 102 -11.63 3.59 -14.95
CA LYS A 102 -11.59 2.25 -14.31
C LYS A 102 -11.29 2.29 -12.81
N ALA A 103 -10.90 3.46 -12.29
CA ALA A 103 -10.56 3.67 -10.89
C ALA A 103 -11.73 4.21 -10.04
N ALA A 104 -12.88 4.50 -10.67
CA ALA A 104 -14.11 4.95 -10.03
C ALA A 104 -15.10 3.80 -9.83
#